data_AF-A0A1B4Q1S6-F1
#
_entry.id   AF-A0A1B4Q1S6-F1
#
_cell.length_a   1.000
_cell.length_b   1.000
_cell.length_c   1.000
_cell.angle_alpha   90.00
_cell.angle_beta   90.00
_cell.angle_gamma   90.00
#
_symmetry.space_group_name_H-M   'P 1'
#
loop_
_entity.id
_entity.type
_entity.pdbx_description
1 polymer ?
#
loop_
_entity_poly.entity_id
_entity_poly.type
_entity_poly.pdbx_seq_one_letter_code
_entity_poly.pdbx_strand_id
1 'polypeptide(L)'
;MDSNNLLFKMLHYQAWANDEMFEAMKGLDAGQYAEERQSALKLMNHCLVVNKIFAAHLVGDRHGFAADKTPETPKLNELRIEVAILDRWYLDYVKMATQT
;
A
#
# COMPACT_ATOMS: atom_id res chain seq x y z
N MET A 1 20.75 -16.45 -3.77
CA MET A 1 20.14 -15.13 -3.96
C MET A 1 20.05 -14.49 -2.60
N ASP A 2 20.54 -13.28 -2.41
CA ASP A 2 20.44 -12.54 -1.14
C ASP A 2 18.96 -12.29 -0.80
N SER A 3 18.55 -12.58 0.44
CA SER A 3 17.19 -12.36 0.96
C SER A 3 16.73 -10.91 0.78
N ASN A 4 17.63 -9.93 0.99
CA ASN A 4 17.31 -8.51 0.79
C ASN A 4 17.05 -8.19 -0.69
N ASN A 5 17.81 -8.81 -1.60
CA ASN A 5 17.59 -8.65 -3.04
C ASN A 5 16.23 -9.23 -3.48
N LEU A 6 15.84 -10.37 -2.92
CA LEU A 6 14.53 -10.96 -3.16
C LEU A 6 13.40 -10.05 -2.67
N LEU A 7 13.48 -9.61 -1.41
CA LEU A 7 12.50 -8.69 -0.82
C LEU A 7 12.41 -7.38 -1.59
N PHE A 8 13.55 -6.79 -1.99
CA PHE A 8 13.56 -5.58 -2.81
C PHE A 8 12.81 -5.78 -4.12
N LYS A 9 13.03 -6.90 -4.83
CA LYS A 9 12.31 -7.20 -6.08
C LYS A 9 10.82 -7.37 -5.87
N MET A 10 10.41 -8.05 -4.80
CA MET A 10 8.99 -8.25 -4.47
C MET A 10 8.30 -6.93 -4.12
N LEU A 11 8.94 -6.09 -3.31
CA LEU A 11 8.42 -4.77 -2.93
C LEU A 11 8.41 -3.80 -4.12
N HIS A 12 9.38 -3.90 -5.03
CA HIS A 12 9.40 -3.11 -6.26
C HIS A 12 8.26 -3.53 -7.20
N TYR A 13 8.00 -4.82 -7.32
CA TYR A 13 6.86 -5.33 -8.06
C TYR A 13 5.53 -4.88 -7.43
N GLN A 14 5.42 -4.92 -6.10
CA GLN A 14 4.25 -4.41 -5.38
C GLN A 14 3.99 -2.94 -5.68
N ALA A 15 5.03 -2.09 -5.62
CA ALA A 15 4.91 -0.66 -5.90
C ALA A 15 4.38 -0.39 -7.32
N TRP A 16 4.90 -1.11 -8.31
CA TRP A 16 4.41 -1.04 -9.68
C TRP A 16 2.95 -1.52 -9.80
N ALA A 17 2.64 -2.69 -9.23
CA ALA A 17 1.30 -3.27 -9.31
C ALA A 17 0.23 -2.39 -8.63
N ASN A 18 0.58 -1.76 -7.50
CA ASN A 18 -0.28 -0.79 -6.83
C ASN A 18 -0.56 0.42 -7.72
N ASP A 19 0.46 1.01 -8.34
CA ASP A 19 0.28 2.17 -9.22
C ASP A 19 -0.59 1.86 -10.44
N GLU A 20 -0.35 0.71 -11.10
CA GLU A 20 -1.18 0.22 -12.20
C GLU A 20 -2.64 -0.01 -11.77
N MET A 21 -2.85 -0.56 -10.57
CA MET A 21 -4.20 -0.74 -10.02
C MET A 21 -4.92 0.60 -9.86
N PHE A 22 -4.24 1.63 -9.33
CA PHE A 22 -4.84 2.96 -9.19
C PHE A 22 -5.11 3.65 -10.52
N GLU A 23 -4.25 3.47 -11.53
CA GLU A 23 -4.51 3.97 -12.88
C GLU A 23 -5.71 3.28 -13.53
N ALA A 24 -5.81 1.95 -13.40
CA ALA A 24 -6.98 1.20 -13.87
C ALA A 24 -8.27 1.68 -13.19
N MET A 25 -8.24 1.89 -11.88
CA MET A 25 -9.39 2.42 -11.11
C MET A 25 -9.79 3.85 -11.51
N LYS A 26 -8.83 4.66 -12.00
CA LYS A 26 -9.09 6.01 -12.51
C LYS A 26 -9.76 5.97 -13.89
N GLY A 27 -9.46 4.95 -14.69
CA GLY A 27 -10.07 4.74 -16.01
C GLY A 27 -11.49 4.15 -15.96
N LEU A 28 -11.95 3.64 -14.82
CA LEU A 28 -13.32 3.13 -14.66
C LEU A 28 -14.36 4.26 -14.72
N ASP A 29 -15.39 4.07 -15.52
CA ASP A 29 -16.54 4.97 -15.55
C ASP A 29 -17.23 4.99 -14.18
N ALA A 30 -17.28 6.17 -13.57
CA ALA A 30 -17.77 6.34 -12.20
C ALA A 30 -19.29 6.21 -12.08
N GLY A 31 -20.05 6.31 -13.18
CA GLY A 31 -21.50 6.14 -13.19
C GLY A 31 -21.91 4.69 -13.39
N GLN A 32 -21.20 3.96 -14.25
CA GLN A 32 -21.50 2.57 -14.59
C GLN A 32 -20.95 1.57 -13.56
N TYR A 33 -19.78 1.85 -12.96
CA TYR A 33 -19.07 0.92 -12.08
C TYR A 33 -18.84 1.49 -10.67
N ALA A 34 -19.83 2.21 -10.15
CA ALA A 34 -19.71 2.90 -8.87
C ALA A 34 -19.42 1.94 -7.70
N GLU A 35 -20.10 0.79 -7.65
CA GLU A 35 -19.95 -0.18 -6.56
C GLU A 35 -18.60 -0.91 -6.59
N GLU A 36 -18.15 -1.30 -7.78
CA GLU A 36 -16.85 -1.94 -7.99
C GLU A 36 -15.72 -0.98 -7.66
N ARG A 37 -15.84 0.28 -8.08
CA ARG A 37 -14.86 1.33 -7.74
C ARG A 37 -14.79 1.57 -6.24
N GLN A 38 -15.93 1.61 -5.55
CA GLN A 38 -15.97 1.75 -4.09
C GLN A 38 -15.38 0.52 -3.38
N SER A 39 -15.66 -0.68 -3.88
CA SER A 39 -15.11 -1.92 -3.32
C SER A 39 -13.60 -2.00 -3.49
N ALA A 40 -13.09 -1.64 -4.67
CA ALA A 40 -11.65 -1.54 -4.93
C ALA A 40 -10.99 -0.50 -4.02
N LEU A 41 -11.61 0.66 -3.81
CA LEU A 41 -11.08 1.69 -2.90
C LEU A 41 -10.97 1.19 -1.46
N LYS A 42 -12.00 0.50 -0.97
CA LYS A 42 -11.99 -0.10 0.38
C LYS A 42 -10.91 -1.16 0.52
N LEU A 43 -10.72 -2.00 -0.50
CA LEU A 43 -9.68 -3.02 -0.52
C LEU A 43 -8.28 -2.39 -0.49
N MET A 44 -8.01 -1.42 -1.36
CA MET A 44 -6.72 -0.73 -1.39
C MET A 44 -6.44 0.02 -0.09
N ASN A 45 -7.47 0.60 0.53
CA ASN A 45 -7.34 1.23 1.84
C ASN A 45 -6.99 0.23 2.95
N HIS A 46 -7.61 -0.95 2.93
CA HIS A 46 -7.23 -2.03 3.86
C HIS A 46 -5.76 -2.45 3.66
N CYS A 47 -5.32 -2.65 2.42
CA CYS A 47 -3.92 -2.96 2.11
C CYS A 47 -2.96 -1.88 2.65
N LEU A 48 -3.30 -0.60 2.46
CA LEU A 48 -2.52 0.51 3.01
C LEU A 48 -2.40 0.43 4.54
N VAL A 49 -3.53 0.24 5.25
CA VAL A 49 -3.55 0.18 6.72
C VAL A 49 -2.70 -0.99 7.23
N VAL A 50 -2.88 -2.18 6.65
CA VAL A 50 -2.10 -3.37 7.02
C VAL A 50 -0.61 -3.11 6.80
N ASN A 51 -0.22 -2.57 5.64
CA ASN A 51 1.17 -2.24 5.38
C ASN A 51 1.73 -1.20 6.36
N LYS A 52 0.94 -0.19 6.78
CA LYS A 52 1.38 0.76 7.83
C LYS A 52 1.60 0.08 9.18
N ILE A 53 0.79 -0.93 9.52
CA ILE A 53 0.96 -1.73 10.74
C ILE A 53 2.28 -2.51 10.68
N PHE A 54 2.57 -3.19 9.57
CA PHE A 54 3.83 -3.92 9.40
C PHE A 54 5.04 -2.98 9.40
N ALA A 55 4.95 -1.82 8.75
CA ALA A 55 6.01 -0.82 8.76
C ALA A 55 6.35 -0.36 10.19
N ALA A 56 5.34 -0.09 11.03
CA ALA A 56 5.54 0.25 12.43
C ALA A 56 6.24 -0.89 13.21
N HIS A 57 5.81 -2.13 13.00
CA HIS A 57 6.45 -3.28 13.66
C HIS A 57 7.92 -3.47 13.25
N LEU A 58 8.26 -3.22 11.99
CA LEU A 58 9.64 -3.33 11.49
C LEU A 58 10.60 -2.35 12.18
N VAL A 59 10.11 -1.17 12.60
CA VAL A 59 10.91 -0.18 13.32
C VAL A 59 10.73 -0.23 14.85
N GLY A 60 9.94 -1.17 15.36
CA GLY A 60 9.67 -1.31 16.79
C GLY A 60 8.68 -0.28 17.37
N ASP A 61 7.94 0.42 16.52
CA ASP A 61 6.96 1.44 16.93
C ASP A 61 5.54 0.85 17.13
N ARG A 62 4.72 1.57 17.89
CA ARG A 62 3.28 1.26 18.01
C ARG A 62 2.53 1.79 16.80
N HIS A 63 1.79 0.92 16.11
CA HIS A 63 1.06 1.27 14.88
C HIS A 63 -0.15 2.21 15.07
N GLY A 64 -0.73 2.30 16.27
CA GLY A 64 -1.82 3.25 16.59
C GLY A 64 -3.21 2.96 15.98
N PHE A 65 -3.32 2.03 15.02
CA PHE A 65 -4.62 1.60 14.47
C PHE A 65 -5.45 0.77 15.45
N ALA A 66 -6.73 1.12 15.61
CA ALA A 66 -7.71 0.37 16.40
C ALA A 66 -8.39 -0.77 15.61
N ALA A 67 -8.33 -0.72 14.28
CA ALA A 67 -8.86 -1.72 13.36
C ALA A 67 -8.07 -1.69 12.04
N ASP A 68 -8.21 -2.73 11.23
CA ASP A 68 -7.60 -2.88 9.90
C ASP A 68 -8.35 -2.10 8.80
N LYS A 69 -9.32 -1.27 9.19
CA LYS A 69 -10.15 -0.41 8.33
C LYS A 69 -10.28 0.96 8.97
N THR A 70 -10.20 2.01 8.16
CA THR A 70 -10.54 3.37 8.62
C THR A 70 -12.06 3.60 8.51
N PRO A 71 -12.67 4.42 9.40
CA PRO A 71 -14.10 4.73 9.34
C PRO A 71 -14.50 5.38 8.02
N GLU A 72 -13.62 6.22 7.47
CA GLU A 72 -13.79 6.87 6.19
C GLU A 72 -12.75 6.34 5.20
N THR A 73 -13.21 6.00 3.99
CA THR A 73 -12.31 5.59 2.89
C THR A 73 -11.82 6.85 2.17
N PRO A 74 -10.49 7.08 2.08
CA PRO A 74 -9.95 8.25 1.40
C PRO A 74 -10.36 8.31 -0.08
N LYS A 75 -10.25 9.49 -0.69
CA LYS A 75 -10.47 9.62 -2.14
C LYS A 75 -9.37 8.89 -2.91
N LEU A 76 -9.68 8.46 -4.14
CA LEU A 76 -8.75 7.71 -5.00
C LEU A 76 -7.34 8.33 -5.08
N ASN A 77 -7.25 9.64 -5.31
CA ASN A 77 -5.96 10.32 -5.45
C ASN A 77 -5.19 10.40 -4.13
N GLU A 78 -5.90 10.66 -3.02
CA GLU A 78 -5.30 10.69 -1.67
C GLU A 78 -4.75 9.31 -1.31
N LEU A 79 -5.55 8.27 -1.56
CA LEU A 79 -5.16 6.89 -1.28
C LEU A 79 -3.94 6.46 -2.12
N ARG A 80 -3.90 6.81 -3.42
CA ARG A 80 -2.76 6.53 -4.29
C ARG A 80 -1.46 7.18 -3.78
N ILE A 81 -1.53 8.44 -3.36
CA ILE A 81 -0.38 9.17 -2.82
C ILE A 81 0.15 8.47 -1.56
N GLU A 82 -0.74 8.13 -0.63
CA GLU A 82 -0.36 7.46 0.61
C GLU A 82 0.26 6.06 0.37
N VAL A 83 -0.29 5.30 -0.57
CA VAL A 83 0.30 4.01 -0.97
C VAL A 83 1.68 4.19 -1.59
N ALA A 84 1.86 5.14 -2.51
CA ALA A 84 3.14 5.40 -3.13
C ALA A 84 4.22 5.84 -2.12
N ILE A 85 3.85 6.65 -1.12
CA ILE A 85 4.75 7.04 -0.02
C ILE A 85 5.19 5.81 0.76
N LEU A 86 4.26 4.92 1.10
CA LEU A 86 4.57 3.72 1.88
C LEU A 86 5.37 2.68 1.09
N ASP A 87 5.04 2.46 -0.18
CA ASP A 87 5.80 1.59 -1.06
C ASP A 87 7.25 2.08 -1.20
N ARG A 88 7.44 3.40 -1.31
CA ARG A 88 8.79 3.99 -1.32
C ARG A 88 9.51 3.76 0.00
N TRP A 89 8.83 3.92 1.13
CA TRP A 89 9.38 3.66 2.45
C TRP A 89 9.88 2.21 2.57
N TYR A 90 9.11 1.22 2.11
CA TYR A 90 9.52 -0.20 2.11
C TYR A 90 10.77 -0.46 1.24
N LEU A 91 10.84 0.16 0.06
CA LEU A 91 11.99 0.05 -0.83
C LEU A 91 13.26 0.64 -0.24
N ASP A 92 13.14 1.72 0.53
CA ASP A 92 14.28 2.33 1.21
C ASP A 92 14.65 1.55 2.48
N TYR A 93 13.66 1.03 3.23
CA TYR A 93 13.87 0.18 4.40
C TYR A 93 14.69 -1.07 4.06
N VAL A 94 14.29 -1.83 3.03
CA VAL A 94 14.97 -3.10 2.68
C VAL A 94 16.41 -2.91 2.19
N LYS A 95 16.75 -1.73 1.64
CA LYS A 95 18.13 -1.39 1.28
C LYS A 95 19.02 -1.15 2.50
N MET A 96 18.42 -0.68 3.59
CA MET A 96 19.12 -0.39 4.85
C MET A 96 19.09 -1.59 5.82
N ALA A 97 18.19 -2.54 5.61
CA ALA A 97 18.08 -3.73 6.43
C ALA A 97 19.39 -4.55 6.36
N THR A 98 19.95 -4.85 7.53
CA THR A 98 21.13 -5.72 7.62
C THR A 98 20.66 -7.17 7.73
N GLN A 99 21.36 -8.10 7.06
CA GLN A 99 21.11 -9.52 7.29
C GLN A 99 21.52 -9.87 8.72
N THR A 100 20.58 -10.39 9.52
CA THR A 100 20.85 -11.00 10.82
C THR A 100 21.36 -12.42 10.67
#